data_AF-A0A2N7Q367-F1
#
_entry.id   AF-A0A2N7Q367-F1
#
_cell.length_a   1.000
_cell.length_b   1.000
_cell.length_c   1.000
_cell.angle_alpha   90.00
_cell.angle_beta   90.00
_cell.angle_gamma   90.00
#
_symmetry.space_group_name_H-M   'P 1'
#
loop_
_entity.id
_entity.type
_entity.pdbx_description
1 polymer ?
#
loop_
_entity_poly.entity_id
_entity_poly.type
_entity_poly.pdbx_seq_one_letter_code
_entity_poly.pdbx_strand_id
1 'polypeptide(L)'
;MEIFLQQIVNGLAIGSIYALVAIGYTMVYGVMKLINFAHGDLVALAAYVGLTVLMQAFGMHLSNLWAVILMFTVTAMFISLFGIILERLAYRALRKAP
;
A
#
# COMPACT_ATOMS: atom_id res chain seq x y z
N MET A 1 3.89 27.84 -17.98
CA MET A 1 4.31 27.61 -16.58
C MET A 1 3.45 26.59 -15.86
N GLU A 2 2.13 26.59 -16.06
CA GLU A 2 1.20 25.57 -15.53
C GLU A 2 1.70 24.12 -15.71
N ILE A 3 2.02 23.71 -16.94
CA ILE A 3 2.49 22.35 -17.24
C ILE A 3 3.76 22.00 -16.47
N PHE A 4 4.71 22.93 -16.36
CA PHE A 4 5.97 22.70 -15.65
C PHE A 4 5.73 22.46 -14.16
N LEU A 5 4.92 23.30 -13.51
CA LEU A 5 4.54 23.11 -12.10
C LEU A 5 3.76 21.81 -11.89
N GLN A 6 2.84 21.48 -12.79
CA GLN A 6 2.09 20.23 -12.74
C GLN A 6 3.01 19.01 -12.83
N GLN A 7 4.03 19.03 -13.69
CA GLN A 7 4.98 17.92 -13.79
C GLN A 7 5.85 17.79 -12.53
N ILE A 8 6.22 18.89 -11.88
CA ILE A 8 6.89 18.84 -10.58
C ILE A 8 6.00 18.17 -9.54
N VAL A 9 4.72 18.57 -9.46
CA VAL A 9 3.76 17.96 -8.51
C VAL A 9 3.55 16.48 -8.81
N ASN A 10 3.39 16.10 -10.08
CA ASN A 10 3.26 14.70 -10.48
C ASN A 10 4.51 13.89 -10.13
N GLY A 11 5.70 14.44 -10.38
CA GLY A 11 6.97 13.82 -10.05
C GLY A 11 7.14 13.61 -8.54
N LEU A 12 6.77 14.61 -7.73
CA LEU A 12 6.75 14.50 -6.28
C LEU A 12 5.72 13.48 -5.79
N ALA A 13 4.53 13.44 -6.40
CA ALA A 13 3.50 12.47 -6.04
C ALA A 13 3.99 11.03 -6.28
N ILE A 14 4.50 10.73 -7.47
CA ILE A 14 5.03 9.39 -7.80
C ILE A 14 6.28 9.08 -6.96
N GLY A 15 7.18 10.05 -6.80
CA GLY A 15 8.38 9.90 -5.98
C GLY A 15 8.06 9.62 -4.50
N SER A 16 7.02 10.24 -3.95
CA SER A 16 6.57 9.99 -2.58
C SER A 16 6.04 8.58 -2.40
N ILE A 17 5.34 8.03 -3.40
CA ILE A 17 4.87 6.64 -3.38
C ILE A 17 6.08 5.69 -3.35
N TYR A 18 7.08 5.90 -4.20
CA TYR A 18 8.29 5.07 -4.20
C TYR A 18 9.08 5.19 -2.90
N ALA A 19 9.20 6.40 -2.34
CA ALA A 19 9.83 6.62 -1.04
C ALA A 19 9.09 5.88 0.08
N LEU A 20 7.75 5.95 0.12
CA LEU A 20 6.93 5.24 1.09
C LEU A 20 7.06 3.72 0.96
N VAL A 21 7.10 3.18 -0.26
CA VAL A 21 7.33 1.75 -0.50
C VAL A 21 8.72 1.33 0.01
N ALA A 22 9.76 2.11 -0.28
CA ALA A 22 11.11 1.82 0.21
C ALA A 22 11.20 1.86 1.76
N ILE A 23 10.57 2.85 2.38
CA ILE A 23 10.47 2.95 3.85
C ILE A 23 9.72 1.75 4.42
N GLY A 24 8.59 1.35 3.82
CA GLY A 24 7.84 0.15 4.21
C GLY A 24 8.69 -1.12 4.16
N TYR A 25 9.41 -1.34 3.06
CA TYR A 25 10.27 -2.50 2.89
C TYR A 25 11.40 -2.54 3.94
N THR A 26 12.07 -1.41 4.17
CA THR A 26 13.16 -1.33 5.16
C THR A 26 12.66 -1.54 6.59
N MET A 27 11.47 -1.06 6.95
CA MET A 27 10.87 -1.31 8.26
C MET A 27 10.54 -2.79 8.48
N VAL A 28 9.90 -3.45 7.51
CA VAL A 28 9.54 -4.88 7.63
C VAL A 28 10.79 -5.74 7.72
N TYR A 29 11.78 -5.49 6.85
CA TYR A 29 13.06 -6.19 6.89
C TYR A 29 13.82 -5.91 8.20
N GLY A 30 13.79 -4.68 8.71
CA GLY A 30 14.44 -4.31 9.97
C GLY A 30 13.92 -5.10 11.17
N VAL A 31 12.62 -5.40 11.21
CA VAL A 31 12.00 -6.19 12.27
C VAL A 31 12.20 -7.69 12.06
N MET A 32 11.92 -8.19 10.86
CA MET A 32 11.89 -9.63 10.60
C MET A 32 13.25 -10.24 10.24
N LYS A 33 14.20 -9.44 9.73
CA LYS A 33 15.50 -9.88 9.20
C LYS A 33 15.40 -11.01 8.16
N LEU A 34 14.25 -11.11 7.48
CA LEU A 34 13.97 -12.07 6.42
C LEU A 34 13.68 -11.31 5.13
N ILE A 35 14.22 -11.79 4.01
CA ILE A 35 13.95 -11.23 2.68
C ILE A 35 12.48 -11.48 2.33
N ASN A 36 11.73 -10.41 2.07
CA ASN A 36 10.31 -10.48 1.78
C ASN A 36 10.03 -10.31 0.27
N PHE A 37 9.89 -11.42 -0.46
CA PHE A 37 9.53 -11.39 -1.89
C PHE A 37 8.07 -11.00 -2.15
N ALA A 38 7.17 -11.17 -1.17
CA ALA A 38 5.76 -10.85 -1.30
C ALA A 38 5.45 -9.36 -1.13
N HIS A 39 6.44 -8.52 -0.79
CA HIS A 39 6.21 -7.10 -0.54
C HIS A 39 5.69 -6.38 -1.80
N GLY A 40 6.25 -6.68 -2.97
CA GLY A 40 5.77 -6.12 -4.24
C GLY A 40 4.33 -6.53 -4.56
N ASP A 41 4.00 -7.80 -4.34
CA ASP A 41 2.65 -8.33 -4.54
C ASP A 41 1.64 -7.69 -3.58
N LEU A 42 2.03 -7.41 -2.33
CA LEU A 42 1.20 -6.71 -1.36
C LEU A 42 0.93 -5.26 -1.75
N VAL A 43 1.92 -4.57 -2.32
CA VAL A 43 1.73 -3.21 -2.84
C VAL A 43 0.76 -3.21 -4.03
N ALA A 44 0.91 -4.17 -4.95
CA ALA A 44 -0.01 -4.34 -6.07
C ALA A 44 -1.44 -4.66 -5.58
N LEU A 45 -1.57 -5.58 -4.62
CA LEU A 45 -2.86 -5.91 -4.00
C LEU A 45 -3.50 -4.69 -3.36
N ALA A 46 -2.75 -3.86 -2.65
CA ALA A 46 -3.24 -2.60 -2.07
C ALA A 46 -3.80 -1.65 -3.13
N ALA A 47 -3.11 -1.51 -4.26
CA ALA A 47 -3.58 -0.68 -5.37
C ALA A 47 -4.89 -1.21 -5.97
N TYR A 48 -4.98 -2.52 -6.21
CA TYR A 48 -6.21 -3.12 -6.75
C TYR A 48 -7.38 -3.10 -5.76
N VAL A 49 -7.13 -3.33 -4.47
CA VAL A 49 -8.17 -3.20 -3.43
C VAL A 49 -8.66 -1.75 -3.37
N GLY A 50 -7.75 -0.77 -3.37
CA GLY A 50 -8.14 0.64 -3.42
C GLY A 50 -8.97 0.97 -4.66
N LEU A 51 -8.57 0.48 -5.83
CA LEU A 51 -9.31 0.67 -7.08
C LEU A 51 -10.69 0.02 -7.04
N THR A 52 -10.81 -1.19 -6.51
CA THR A 52 -12.12 -1.88 -6.39
C THR A 52 -13.04 -1.17 -5.41
N VAL A 53 -12.53 -0.69 -4.26
CA VAL A 53 -13.30 0.14 -3.32
C VAL A 53 -13.76 1.43 -4.00
N LEU A 54 -12.87 2.10 -4.75
CA LEU A 54 -13.21 3.29 -5.52
C LEU A 54 -14.33 3.04 -6.53
N MET A 55 -14.23 1.98 -7.31
CA MET A 55 -15.22 1.65 -8.35
C MET A 55 -16.57 1.26 -7.74
N GLN A 56 -16.57 0.37 -6.75
CA GLN A 56 -17.79 -0.22 -6.22
C GLN A 56 -18.52 0.70 -5.24
N ALA A 57 -17.79 1.48 -4.43
CA ALA A 57 -18.41 2.36 -3.44
C ALA A 57 -18.63 3.79 -3.94
N PHE A 58 -17.82 4.27 -4.88
CA PHE A 58 -17.81 5.69 -5.28
C PHE A 58 -17.97 5.92 -6.79
N GLY A 59 -18.08 4.87 -7.62
CA GLY A 59 -18.34 5.01 -9.05
C GLY A 59 -17.30 5.84 -9.82
N MET A 60 -16.03 5.78 -9.41
CA MET A 60 -14.91 6.61 -9.92
C MET A 60 -14.98 8.11 -9.62
N HIS A 61 -15.88 8.56 -8.74
CA HIS A 61 -15.98 9.97 -8.36
C HIS A 61 -15.59 10.20 -6.90
N LEU A 62 -14.44 10.85 -6.68
CA LEU A 62 -14.01 11.34 -5.36
C LEU A 62 -14.20 12.86 -5.30
N SER A 63 -15.43 13.29 -5.01
CA SER A 63 -15.76 14.71 -4.86
C SER A 63 -15.69 15.22 -3.41
N ASN A 64 -15.70 14.31 -2.43
CA ASN A 64 -15.76 14.65 -1.01
C ASN A 64 -14.52 14.13 -0.26
N LEU A 65 -13.89 14.99 0.55
CA LEU A 65 -12.76 14.62 1.39
C LEU A 65 -13.05 13.43 2.31
N TRP A 66 -14.28 13.34 2.83
CA TRP A 66 -14.71 12.22 3.68
C TRP A 66 -14.71 10.88 2.93
N ALA A 67 -15.05 10.90 1.63
CA ALA A 67 -15.00 9.71 0.78
C ALA A 67 -13.55 9.23 0.60
N VAL A 68 -12.61 10.16 0.40
CA VAL A 68 -11.17 9.85 0.29
C VAL A 68 -10.65 9.20 1.57
N ILE A 69 -10.96 9.78 2.74
CA ILE A 69 -10.52 9.26 4.04
C ILE A 69 -11.10 7.86 4.30
N LEU A 70 -12.38 7.67 4.00
CA LEU A 70 -13.05 6.38 4.19
C LEU A 70 -12.44 5.32 3.27
N MET A 71 -12.24 5.63 1.99
CA MET A 71 -11.60 4.74 1.02
C MET A 71 -10.19 4.33 1.45
N PHE A 72 -9.37 5.30 1.88
CA PHE A 72 -8.02 5.03 2.38
C PHE A 72 -8.05 4.12 3.61
N THR A 73 -8.95 4.39 4.56
CA THR A 73 -9.06 3.64 5.82
C THR A 73 -9.52 2.21 5.57
N VAL A 74 -10.52 1.99 4.72
CA VAL A 74 -11.00 0.64 4.35
C VAL A 74 -9.90 -0.15 3.65
N THR A 75 -9.19 0.47 2.71
CA THR A 75 -8.08 -0.18 1.99
C THR A 75 -6.94 -0.54 2.94
N ALA A 76 -6.54 0.39 3.81
CA ALA A 76 -5.48 0.17 4.80
C ALA A 76 -5.84 -0.94 5.79
N MET A 77 -7.09 -0.98 6.26
CA MET A 77 -7.58 -2.03 7.16
C MET A 77 -7.53 -3.41 6.48
N PHE A 78 -7.97 -3.50 5.22
CA PHE A 78 -7.96 -4.76 4.47
C PHE A 78 -6.53 -5.28 4.26
N ILE A 79 -5.60 -4.41 3.84
CA ILE A 79 -4.20 -4.79 3.60
C ILE A 79 -3.47 -5.10 4.90
N SER A 80 -3.76 -4.38 5.99
CA SER A 80 -3.23 -4.70 7.32
C SER A 80 -3.67 -6.09 7.77
N LEU A 81 -4.94 -6.44 7.60
CA LEU A 81 -5.45 -7.77 7.92
C LEU A 81 -4.74 -8.86 7.11
N PHE A 82 -4.56 -8.64 5.80
CA PHE A 82 -3.85 -9.57 4.93
C PHE A 82 -2.37 -9.74 5.34
N GLY A 83 -1.71 -8.65 5.74
CA GLY A 83 -0.36 -8.67 6.29
C GLY A 83 -0.26 -9.51 7.57
N ILE A 84 -1.21 -9.37 8.49
CA ILE A 84 -1.26 -10.18 9.72
C ILE A 84 -1.46 -11.67 9.39
N ILE A 85 -2.30 -11.99 8.41
CA ILE A 85 -2.52 -13.37 7.97
C ILE A 85 -1.22 -13.96 7.40
N LEU A 86 -0.52 -13.23 6.53
CA LEU A 86 0.77 -13.66 5.97
C LEU A 86 1.84 -13.83 7.05
N GLU A 87 1.89 -12.91 8.03
CA GLU A 87 2.80 -13.04 9.15
C GLU A 87 2.54 -14.32 9.94
N ARG A 88 1.27 -14.62 10.26
CA ARG A 88 0.92 -15.80 11.04
C ARG A 88 1.14 -17.11 10.29
N LEU A 89 0.79 -17.15 9.01
CA LEU A 89 0.82 -18.38 8.21
C LEU A 89 2.20 -18.66 7.60
N ALA A 90 2.83 -17.66 7.01
CA ALA A 90 4.12 -17.83 6.34
C ALA A 90 5.27 -17.47 7.27
N TYR A 91 5.40 -16.21 7.71
CA TYR A 91 6.62 -15.75 8.38
C TYR A 91 6.86 -16.41 9.74
N ARG A 92 5.82 -16.61 10.54
CA ARG A 92 5.93 -17.30 11.83
C ARG A 92 6.28 -18.78 11.68
N ALA A 93 5.81 -19.43 10.60
CA ALA A 93 6.18 -20.81 10.29
C ALA A 93 7.64 -20.90 9.85
N LEU A 94 8.06 -20.01 8.94
CA LEU A 94 9.45 -19.91 8.46
C LEU A 94 10.44 -19.63 9.59
N ARG A 95 10.10 -18.80 10.57
CA ARG A 95 10.98 -18.53 11.72
C ARG A 95 11.23 -19.76 12.61
N LYS A 96 10.34 -20.75 12.54
CA LYS A 96 10.44 -22.01 13.31
C LYS A 96 10.94 -23.17 12.47
N ALA A 97 11.10 -22.98 11.16
CA ALA A 97 11.68 -24.00 10.29
C ALA A 97 13.19 -24.12 10.58
N PRO A 98 13.74 -25.35 10.54
CA PRO A 98 15.15 -25.61 10.81
C PRO A 98 16.09 -24.94 9.79
#